data_AF-A0A497FHA5-F1
#
_entry.id   AF-A0A497FHA5-F1
#
_cell.length_a   1.000
_cell.length_b   1.000
_cell.length_c   1.000
_cell.angle_alpha   90.00
_cell.angle_beta   90.00
_cell.angle_gamma   90.00
#
_symmetry.space_group_name_H-M   'P 1'
#
loop_
_entity.id
_entity.type
_entity.pdbx_description
1 polymer ?
#
loop_
_entity_poly.entity_id
_entity_poly.type
_entity_poly.pdbx_seq_one_letter_code
_entity_poly.pdbx_strand_id
1 'polypeptide(L)'
;MSNLVVWELLGHLIIRSVETRIGDPVETLKLERLREKHPLIQYIEARFNEFFKPAGGLSCPELRERLNEFLKEYPEKTKKLVEAIVSEYYLQRRPRKTPKHYTDFQQLMV
;
A
#
# COMPACT_ATOMS: atom_id res chain seq x y z
N MET A 1 18.36 3.20 -4.58
CA MET A 1 16.98 3.31 -5.08
C MET A 1 16.24 2.03 -4.71
N SER A 2 15.69 1.95 -3.51
CA SER A 2 15.08 0.72 -2.99
C SER A 2 13.63 0.52 -3.46
N ASN A 3 12.92 1.58 -3.82
CA ASN A 3 11.64 1.50 -4.54
C ASN A 3 11.68 0.60 -5.78
N LEU A 4 12.79 0.63 -6.54
CA LEU A 4 12.94 -0.21 -7.73
C LEU A 4 12.97 -1.69 -7.36
N VAL A 5 13.65 -2.05 -6.26
CA VAL A 5 13.71 -3.42 -5.75
C VAL A 5 12.32 -3.92 -5.36
N VAL A 6 11.56 -3.08 -4.65
CA VAL A 6 10.18 -3.41 -4.27
C VAL A 6 9.33 -3.65 -5.51
N TRP A 7 9.46 -2.79 -6.53
CA TRP A 7 8.73 -2.96 -7.79
C TRP A 7 9.13 -4.24 -8.53
N GLU A 8 10.42 -4.52 -8.67
CA GLU A 8 10.92 -5.72 -9.35
C GLU A 8 10.45 -7.02 -8.70
N LEU A 9 10.48 -7.08 -7.36
CA LEU A 9 10.14 -8.29 -6.63
C LEU A 9 8.63 -8.45 -6.40
N LEU A 10 7.93 -7.35 -6.11
CA LEU A 10 6.56 -7.38 -5.63
C LEU A 10 5.56 -6.69 -6.56
N GLY A 11 5.98 -6.03 -7.64
CA GLY A 11 5.11 -5.23 -8.51
C GLY A 11 3.86 -5.97 -8.97
N HIS A 12 4.00 -7.23 -9.39
CA HIS A 12 2.87 -8.08 -9.79
C HIS A 12 1.89 -8.36 -8.63
N LEU A 13 2.39 -8.60 -7.41
CA LEU A 13 1.54 -8.79 -6.22
C LEU A 13 0.85 -7.49 -5.83
N ILE A 14 1.54 -6.35 -5.95
CA ILE A 14 1.01 -5.04 -5.59
C ILE A 14 -0.12 -4.66 -6.56
N ILE A 15 0.09 -4.80 -7.87
CA ILE A 15 -0.95 -4.56 -8.90
C ILE A 15 -2.18 -5.42 -8.59
N ARG A 16 -1.99 -6.73 -8.45
CA ARG A 16 -3.09 -7.66 -8.16
C ARG A 16 -3.80 -7.30 -6.84
N SER A 17 -3.07 -6.85 -5.84
CA SER A 17 -3.64 -6.42 -4.56
C SER A 17 -4.50 -5.17 -4.72
N VAL A 18 -4.05 -4.19 -5.52
CA VAL A 18 -4.84 -2.98 -5.81
C VAL A 18 -6.11 -3.35 -6.59
N GLU A 19 -5.99 -4.15 -7.64
CA GLU A 19 -7.14 -4.61 -8.43
C GLU A 19 -8.18 -5.32 -7.57
N THR A 20 -7.75 -6.26 -6.71
CA THR A 20 -8.66 -7.09 -5.92
C THR A 20 -9.22 -6.40 -4.69
N ARG A 21 -8.45 -5.54 -4.02
CA ARG A 21 -8.85 -4.90 -2.75
C ARG A 21 -9.46 -3.53 -2.93
N ILE A 22 -8.98 -2.76 -3.90
CA ILE A 22 -9.43 -1.38 -4.14
C ILE A 22 -10.48 -1.36 -5.23
N GLY A 23 -10.28 -2.17 -6.29
CA GLY A 23 -11.24 -2.28 -7.39
C GLY A 23 -11.37 -1.00 -8.22
N ASP A 24 -10.40 -0.08 -8.13
CA ASP A 24 -10.38 1.16 -8.91
C ASP A 24 -9.41 1.02 -10.10
N PRO A 25 -9.91 0.89 -11.34
CA PRO A 25 -9.07 0.72 -12.52
C PRO A 25 -8.19 1.95 -12.81
N VAL A 26 -8.58 3.14 -12.35
CA VAL A 26 -7.78 4.36 -12.53
C VAL A 26 -6.53 4.29 -11.66
N GLU A 27 -6.66 3.79 -10.43
CA GLU A 27 -5.53 3.62 -9.52
C GLU A 27 -4.59 2.50 -9.99
N THR A 28 -5.13 1.39 -10.49
CA THR A 28 -4.32 0.32 -11.12
C THR A 28 -3.52 0.87 -12.30
N LEU A 29 -4.16 1.59 -13.22
CA LEU A 29 -3.48 2.15 -14.40
C LEU A 29 -2.40 3.18 -14.02
N LYS A 30 -2.65 4.01 -13.01
CA LYS A 30 -1.64 4.94 -12.48
C LYS A 30 -0.44 4.19 -11.90
N LEU A 31 -0.69 3.12 -11.14
CA LEU A 31 0.35 2.28 -10.57
C LEU A 31 1.22 1.63 -11.65
N GLU A 32 0.62 1.06 -12.69
CA GLU A 32 1.36 0.45 -13.81
C GLU A 32 2.22 1.45 -14.59
N ARG A 33 1.73 2.68 -14.76
CA ARG A 33 2.46 3.75 -15.46
C ARG A 33 3.61 4.31 -14.63
N LEU A 34 3.38 4.53 -13.34
CA LEU A 34 4.35 5.16 -12.44
C LEU A 34 5.36 4.17 -11.85
N ARG A 35 5.00 2.87 -11.75
CA ARG A 35 5.88 1.80 -11.28
C ARG A 35 6.56 2.18 -9.96
N GLU A 36 7.88 2.12 -9.89
CA GLU A 36 8.69 2.45 -8.72
C GLU A 36 8.54 3.91 -8.24
N LYS A 37 8.03 4.80 -9.10
CA LYS A 37 7.77 6.21 -8.75
C LYS A 37 6.39 6.43 -8.14
N HIS A 38 5.55 5.40 -8.08
CA HIS A 38 4.23 5.51 -7.48
C HIS A 38 4.36 5.66 -5.95
N PRO A 39 3.63 6.58 -5.29
CA PRO A 39 3.76 6.80 -3.84
C PRO A 39 3.43 5.56 -2.98
N LEU A 40 2.57 4.67 -3.49
CA LEU A 40 2.33 3.35 -2.88
C LEU A 40 3.61 2.52 -2.73
N ILE A 41 4.51 2.55 -3.72
CA ILE A 41 5.74 1.75 -3.67
C ILE A 41 6.67 2.28 -2.58
N GLN A 42 6.78 3.60 -2.47
CA GLN A 42 7.52 4.24 -1.38
C GLN A 42 6.95 3.91 -0.01
N TYR A 43 5.62 3.88 0.10
CA TYR A 43 4.94 3.48 1.34
C TYR A 43 5.23 2.01 1.69
N ILE A 44 5.16 1.12 0.70
CA ILE A 44 5.47 -0.31 0.88
C ILE A 44 6.94 -0.50 1.28
N GLU A 45 7.87 0.20 0.65
CA GLU A 45 9.30 0.18 1.02
C GLU A 45 9.48 0.52 2.51
N ALA A 46 8.87 1.62 2.96
CA ALA A 46 8.95 2.06 4.35
C ALA A 46 8.40 0.99 5.31
N ARG A 47 7.25 0.39 4.98
CA ARG A 47 6.65 -0.68 5.80
C ARG A 47 7.52 -1.94 5.87
N PHE A 48 8.17 -2.33 4.78
CA PHE A 48 9.09 -3.48 4.82
C PHE A 48 10.38 -3.15 5.58
N ASN A 49 10.91 -1.94 5.46
CA ASN A 49 12.05 -1.50 6.26
C ASN A 49 11.73 -1.57 7.76
N GLU A 50 10.57 -1.04 8.17
CA GLU A 50 10.08 -1.13 9.54
C GLU A 50 9.88 -2.58 9.99
N PHE A 51 9.30 -3.43 9.13
CA PHE A 51 9.04 -4.83 9.45
C PHE A 51 10.32 -5.64 9.69
N PHE A 52 11.34 -5.47 8.84
CA PHE A 52 12.59 -6.21 8.96
C PHE A 52 13.55 -5.62 9.99
N LYS A 53 13.53 -4.29 10.19
CA LYS A 53 14.43 -3.61 11.11
C LYS A 53 13.74 -2.39 11.75
N PRO A 54 12.93 -2.61 12.81
CA PRO A 54 12.15 -1.54 13.44
C PRO A 54 13.00 -0.40 14.02
N ALA A 55 14.25 -0.68 14.41
CA ALA A 55 15.16 0.26 15.07
C ALA A 55 16.23 0.88 14.13
N GLY A 56 16.13 0.69 12.80
CA GLY A 56 17.07 1.30 11.86
C GLY A 56 16.73 1.03 10.40
N GLY A 57 17.10 1.94 9.50
CA GLY A 57 16.90 1.73 8.06
C GLY A 57 17.72 0.57 7.52
N LEU A 58 17.13 -0.22 6.62
CA LEU A 58 17.90 -1.15 5.79
C LEU A 58 18.48 -0.38 4.60
N SER A 59 19.70 -0.75 4.22
CA SER A 59 20.24 -0.36 2.93
C SER A 59 19.50 -1.10 1.81
N CYS A 60 19.58 -0.56 0.58
CA CYS A 60 18.93 -1.16 -0.58
C CYS A 60 19.36 -2.64 -0.85
N PRO A 61 20.64 -3.03 -0.72
CA PRO A 61 21.05 -4.43 -0.86
C PRO A 61 20.43 -5.33 0.22
N GLU A 62 20.44 -4.91 1.48
CA GLU A 62 19.88 -5.69 2.59
C GLU A 62 18.37 -5.86 2.44
N LEU A 63 17.65 -4.80 2.04
CA LEU A 63 16.21 -4.88 1.79
C LEU A 63 15.90 -5.89 0.67
N ARG A 64 16.70 -5.90 -0.40
CA ARG A 64 16.54 -6.85 -1.50
C ARG A 64 16.72 -8.29 -1.01
N GLU A 65 17.79 -8.57 -0.28
CA GLU A 65 18.07 -9.91 0.25
C GLU A 65 16.96 -10.39 1.16
N ARG A 66 16.58 -9.58 2.15
CA ARG A 66 15.52 -9.92 3.10
C ARG A 66 14.16 -10.13 2.43
N LEU A 67 13.80 -9.28 1.46
CA LEU A 67 12.59 -9.48 0.68
C LEU A 67 12.62 -10.76 -0.14
N ASN A 68 13.74 -11.09 -0.78
CA ASN A 68 13.88 -12.30 -1.57
C ASN A 68 13.80 -13.57 -0.71
N GLU A 69 14.49 -13.57 0.43
CA GLU A 69 14.43 -14.67 1.40
C GLU A 69 13.01 -14.86 1.91
N PHE A 70 12.37 -13.77 2.35
CA PHE A 70 11.01 -13.81 2.87
C PHE A 70 9.98 -14.26 1.82
N LEU A 71 10.12 -13.82 0.57
CA LEU A 71 9.26 -14.23 -0.54
C LEU A 71 9.43 -15.72 -0.86
N LYS A 72 10.66 -16.25 -0.80
CA LYS A 72 10.95 -17.68 -1.03
C LYS A 72 10.46 -18.56 0.11
N GLU A 73 10.72 -18.16 1.34
CA GLU A 73 10.41 -18.96 2.53
C GLU A 73 8.92 -18.88 2.89
N TYR A 74 8.29 -17.72 2.67
CA TYR A 74 6.91 -17.44 3.05
C TYR A 74 6.13 -16.68 1.97
N PRO A 75 5.90 -17.27 0.79
CA PRO A 75 5.21 -16.59 -0.32
C PRO A 75 3.79 -16.13 0.06
N GLU A 76 3.02 -16.98 0.73
CA GLU A 76 1.65 -16.65 1.16
C GLU A 76 1.60 -15.57 2.26
N LYS A 77 2.59 -15.56 3.18
CA LYS A 77 2.66 -14.49 4.18
C LYS A 77 3.05 -13.17 3.53
N THR A 78 3.98 -13.20 2.58
CA THR A 78 4.40 -12.02 1.81
C THR A 78 3.21 -11.41 1.08
N LYS A 79 2.42 -12.24 0.39
CA LYS A 79 1.19 -11.80 -0.27
C LYS A 79 0.21 -11.14 0.71
N LYS A 80 -0.09 -11.79 1.84
CA LYS A 80 -1.00 -11.24 2.87
C LYS A 80 -0.49 -9.90 3.43
N LEU A 81 0.82 -9.79 3.64
CA LEU A 81 1.44 -8.56 4.13
C LEU A 81 1.32 -7.43 3.11
N VAL A 82 1.61 -7.70 1.84
CA VAL A 82 1.42 -6.73 0.74
C VAL A 82 -0.05 -6.28 0.67
N GLU A 83 -1.00 -7.22 0.70
CA GLU A 83 -2.43 -6.90 0.67
C GLU A 83 -2.86 -6.02 1.85
N ALA A 84 -2.32 -6.28 3.05
CA ALA A 84 -2.60 -5.50 4.24
C ALA A 84 -2.04 -4.07 4.12
N ILE A 85 -0.78 -3.92 3.67
CA ILE A 85 -0.13 -2.61 3.48
C ILE A 85 -0.87 -1.79 2.40
N VAL A 86 -1.23 -2.42 1.28
CA VAL A 86 -2.01 -1.75 0.21
C VAL A 86 -3.35 -1.27 0.75
N SER A 87 -4.07 -2.13 1.48
CA SER A 87 -5.36 -1.77 2.07
C SER A 87 -5.21 -0.61 3.04
N GLU A 88 -4.19 -0.63 3.89
CA GLU A 88 -3.88 0.45 4.82
C GLU A 88 -3.62 1.78 4.10
N TYR A 89 -2.76 1.78 3.08
CA TYR A 89 -2.42 2.96 2.29
C TYR A 89 -3.67 3.64 1.70
N TYR A 90 -4.57 2.86 1.11
CA TYR A 90 -5.79 3.40 0.51
C TYR A 90 -6.85 3.78 1.55
N LEU A 91 -6.93 3.09 2.69
CA LEU A 91 -7.82 3.46 3.79
C LEU A 91 -7.46 4.82 4.38
N GLN A 92 -6.16 5.12 4.57
CA GLN A 92 -5.71 6.41 5.09
C GLN A 92 -6.00 7.57 4.14
N ARG A 93 -6.10 7.31 2.83
CA ARG A 93 -6.37 8.32 1.79
C ARG A 93 -7.85 8.53 1.51
N ARG A 94 -8.74 7.66 2.01
CA ARG A 94 -10.18 7.91 1.91
C ARG A 94 -10.52 9.12 2.79
N PRO A 95 -11.17 10.16 2.26
CA PRO A 95 -11.68 11.22 3.11
C PRO A 95 -12.60 10.57 4.15
N ARG A 96 -12.31 10.79 5.44
CA ARG A 96 -13.25 10.45 6.50
C ARG A 96 -14.55 11.14 6.12
N LYS A 97 -15.56 10.39 5.67
CA LYS A 97 -16.91 10.94 5.48
C LYS A 97 -17.28 11.52 6.84
N THR A 98 -17.26 12.84 6.97
CA THR A 98 -17.90 13.50 8.11
C THR A 98 -19.34 12.99 8.12
N PRO A 99 -19.86 12.49 9.25
CA PRO A 99 -21.27 12.18 9.33
C PRO A 99 -22.00 13.49 9.01
N LYS A 100 -22.77 13.50 7.91
CA LYS A 100 -23.73 14.56 7.66
C LYS A 100 -24.77 14.47 8.77
N HIS A 101 -24.56 15.21 9.86
CA HIS A 101 -25.65 15.60 10.72
C HIS A 101 -26.54 16.54 9.90
N TYR A 102 -27.54 15.97 9.22
CA TYR A 102 -28.70 16.74 8.81
C TYR A 102 -29.33 17.26 10.10
N THR A 103 -29.21 18.57 10.31
CA THR A 103 -29.91 19.27 11.38
C THR A 103 -31.31 19.56 10.84
N ASP A 104 -32.24 18.64 11.10
CA ASP A 104 -33.68 18.87 11.02
C ASP A 104 -34.08 19.93 12.05
N PHE A 105 -33.95 21.22 11.77
CA PHE A 105 -34.46 22.28 12.68
C PHE A 105 -34.86 23.60 12.00
N GLN A 106 -35.37 23.59 10.76
CA GLN A 106 -36.01 24.78 10.16
C GLN A 106 -37.29 24.47 9.36
N GLN A 107 -38.14 23.58 9.88
CA GLN A 107 -39.57 23.54 9.51
C GLN A 107 -40.51 23.86 10.68
N LEU A 108 -39.97 24.40 11.79
CA LEU A 108 -40.73 25.13 12.81
C LEU A 108 -40.91 26.60 12.40
N MET A 109 -41.56 26.84 11.25
CA MET A 109 -42.29 28.08 11.01
C MET A 109 -43.66 27.72 10.45
N VAL A 110 -44.52 27.31 11.37
CA VAL A 110 -45.97 27.59 11.34
C VAL A 110 -46.15 29.09 11.49
#